data_AF-A0A963WA78-F1
#
_entry.id   AF-A0A963WA78-F1
#
_cell.length_a   1.000
_cell.length_b   1.000
_cell.length_c   1.000
_cell.angle_alpha   90.00
_cell.angle_beta   90.00
_cell.angle_gamma   90.00
#
_symmetry.space_group_name_H-M   'P 1'
#
loop_
_entity.id
_entity.type
_entity.pdbx_description
1 polymer ?
#
loop_
_entity_poly.entity_id
_entity_poly.type
_entity_poly.pdbx_seq_one_letter_code
_entity_poly.pdbx_strand_id
1 'polypeptide(L)'
;MSAIRHALETRRADDFAAWYQEVIAAADMAEESGVRGCMVIKPWGYGIWERMQRLLDDRIKAAGVQNAYFPLFIPLSNFTREAEHVEGFAKEMAVVTHHRLIADGKGGLVPDPEARLEEPLVVRPTSETIIGDAMSRWVQSWRDLPLLLNQWAN
;
A
#
# COMPACT_ATOMS: atom_id res chain seq x y z
N MET A 1 23.00 -18.66 -40.77
CA MET A 1 22.72 -19.37 -39.49
C MET A 1 21.65 -18.57 -38.77
N SER A 2 20.56 -19.20 -38.33
CA SER A 2 19.55 -18.52 -37.52
C SER A 2 20.18 -18.21 -36.16
N ALA A 3 20.23 -16.94 -35.78
CA ALA A 3 20.71 -16.54 -34.46
C ALA A 3 19.75 -17.12 -33.41
N ILE A 4 20.29 -17.84 -32.43
CA ILE A 4 19.50 -18.34 -31.30
C ILE A 4 18.92 -17.11 -30.59
N ARG A 5 17.59 -17.00 -30.57
CA ARG A 5 16.91 -15.94 -29.84
C ARG A 5 16.78 -16.38 -28.39
N HIS A 6 17.46 -15.69 -27.48
CA HIS A 6 17.30 -15.90 -26.05
C HIS A 6 16.05 -15.17 -25.55
N ALA A 7 15.44 -15.69 -24.49
CA ALA A 7 14.28 -15.04 -23.87
C ALA A 7 14.70 -13.79 -23.06
N LEU A 8 15.94 -13.75 -22.59
CA LEU A 8 16.55 -12.65 -21.84
C LEU A 8 17.93 -12.39 -22.44
N GLU A 9 18.33 -11.12 -22.50
CA GLU A 9 19.61 -10.70 -23.07
C GLU A 9 20.65 -10.45 -21.96
N THR A 10 20.19 -9.99 -20.79
CA THR A 10 21.06 -9.72 -19.64
C THR A 10 21.22 -10.96 -18.77
N ARG A 11 22.46 -11.28 -18.35
CA ARG A 11 22.71 -12.32 -17.34
C ARG A 11 22.64 -11.73 -15.94
N ARG A 12 21.98 -12.45 -15.03
CA ARG A 12 21.85 -12.07 -13.61
C ARG A 12 23.17 -11.67 -12.93
N ALA A 13 24.26 -12.35 -13.27
CA ALA A 13 25.58 -12.12 -12.66
C ALA A 13 26.29 -10.86 -13.18
N ASP A 14 25.93 -10.39 -14.37
CA ASP A 14 26.57 -9.24 -15.01
C ASP A 14 25.87 -7.94 -14.62
N ASP A 15 24.54 -7.92 -14.67
CA ASP A 15 23.71 -6.81 -14.22
C ASP A 15 22.39 -7.34 -13.64
N PHE A 16 22.31 -7.36 -12.31
CA PHE A 16 21.12 -7.85 -11.61
C PHE A 16 19.91 -6.95 -11.82
N ALA A 17 20.10 -5.62 -11.88
CA ALA A 17 19.00 -4.67 -11.94
C ALA A 17 18.30 -4.75 -13.30
N ALA A 18 19.09 -4.74 -14.40
CA ALA A 18 18.55 -4.92 -15.74
C ALA A 18 17.94 -6.31 -15.92
N TRP A 19 18.61 -7.37 -15.47
CA TRP A 19 18.08 -8.74 -15.52
C TRP A 19 16.73 -8.87 -14.80
N TYR A 20 16.58 -8.26 -13.62
CA TYR A 20 15.33 -8.33 -12.85
C TYR A 20 14.17 -7.68 -13.59
N GLN A 21 14.39 -6.53 -14.21
CA GLN A 21 13.38 -5.85 -15.03
C GLN A 21 13.03 -6.67 -16.29
N GLU A 22 14.04 -7.23 -16.96
CA GLU A 22 13.82 -8.11 -18.12
C GLU A 22 12.97 -9.33 -17.75
N VAL A 23 13.26 -9.98 -16.62
CA VAL A 23 12.50 -11.15 -16.15
C VAL A 23 11.04 -10.79 -15.88
N ILE A 24 10.79 -9.71 -15.15
CA ILE A 24 9.41 -9.28 -14.82
C ILE A 24 8.63 -8.98 -16.09
N ALA A 25 9.23 -8.26 -17.03
CA ALA A 25 8.60 -7.89 -18.29
C ALA A 25 8.36 -9.12 -19.18
N ALA A 26 9.38 -9.97 -19.37
CA ALA A 26 9.29 -11.17 -20.21
C ALA A 26 8.31 -12.21 -19.65
N ALA A 27 8.13 -12.26 -18.32
CA ALA A 27 7.17 -13.13 -17.65
C ALA A 27 5.76 -12.52 -17.55
N ASP A 28 5.53 -11.33 -18.11
CA ASP A 28 4.24 -10.62 -18.08
C ASP A 28 3.71 -10.38 -16.65
N MET A 29 4.59 -10.12 -15.69
CA MET A 29 4.25 -10.03 -14.26
C MET A 29 3.82 -8.63 -13.83
N ALA A 30 4.52 -7.59 -14.28
CA ALA A 30 4.25 -6.20 -13.93
C ALA A 30 4.80 -5.23 -14.99
N GLU A 31 4.30 -4.01 -15.00
CA GLU A 31 4.74 -2.92 -15.88
C GLU A 31 4.80 -1.58 -15.14
N GLU A 32 5.51 -0.62 -15.72
CA GLU A 32 5.64 0.73 -15.14
C GLU A 32 4.28 1.47 -15.17
N SER A 33 3.91 2.09 -14.05
CA SER A 33 2.61 2.77 -13.90
C SER A 33 2.60 4.24 -14.33
N GLY A 34 3.73 4.76 -14.83
CA GLY A 34 3.93 6.19 -15.07
C GLY A 34 4.16 7.02 -13.80
N VAL A 35 4.06 6.41 -12.61
CA VAL A 35 4.40 7.01 -11.31
C VAL A 35 5.66 6.37 -10.79
N ARG A 36 6.68 7.19 -10.49
CA ARG A 36 7.96 6.72 -9.96
C ARG A 36 7.74 5.93 -8.66
N GLY A 37 8.30 4.72 -8.61
CA GLY A 37 8.18 3.83 -7.46
C GLY A 37 6.88 3.01 -7.43
N CYS A 38 6.02 3.17 -8.42
CA CYS A 38 4.78 2.40 -8.55
C CYS A 38 4.77 1.54 -9.81
N MET A 39 4.13 0.38 -9.74
CA MET A 39 3.97 -0.56 -10.85
C MET A 39 2.53 -1.01 -10.98
N VAL A 40 2.11 -1.34 -12.20
CA VAL A 40 0.89 -2.11 -12.45
C VAL A 40 1.25 -3.58 -12.36
N ILE A 41 0.67 -4.31 -11.41
CA ILE A 41 0.85 -5.76 -11.31
C ILE A 41 -0.16 -6.42 -12.24
N LYS A 42 0.33 -7.17 -13.23
CA LYS A 42 -0.49 -7.84 -14.24
C LYS A 42 -1.11 -9.12 -13.68
N PRO A 43 -2.14 -9.71 -14.33
CA PRO A 43 -2.84 -10.89 -13.81
C PRO A 43 -1.92 -12.06 -13.44
N TRP A 44 -0.86 -12.30 -14.20
CA TRP A 44 0.10 -13.36 -13.89
C TRP A 44 0.87 -13.08 -12.59
N GLY A 45 1.36 -11.85 -12.40
CA GLY A 45 2.01 -11.43 -11.16
C GLY A 45 1.05 -11.40 -9.97
N TYR A 46 -0.16 -10.90 -10.17
CA TYR A 46 -1.16 -10.79 -9.11
C TYR A 46 -1.70 -12.16 -8.67
N GLY A 47 -1.79 -13.13 -9.58
CA GLY A 47 -2.17 -14.50 -9.25
C GLY A 47 -1.21 -15.19 -8.27
N ILE A 48 0.07 -14.79 -8.25
CA ILE A 48 1.03 -15.25 -7.22
C ILE A 48 0.63 -14.69 -5.85
N TRP A 49 0.32 -13.40 -5.80
CA TRP A 49 -0.16 -12.75 -4.57
C TRP A 49 -1.46 -13.39 -4.07
N GLU A 50 -2.46 -13.60 -4.93
CA GLU A 50 -3.73 -14.25 -4.55
C GLU A 50 -3.50 -15.64 -3.94
N ARG A 51 -2.57 -16.42 -4.51
CA ARG A 51 -2.22 -17.74 -3.99
C ARG A 51 -1.56 -17.64 -2.61
N MET A 52 -0.62 -16.71 -2.44
CA MET A 52 0.04 -16.49 -1.15
C MET A 52 -0.96 -16.01 -0.08
N GLN A 53 -1.77 -15.01 -0.44
CA GLN A 53 -2.80 -14.43 0.39
C GLN A 53 -3.74 -15.52 0.90
N ARG A 54 -4.35 -16.31 0.00
CA ARG A 54 -5.27 -17.39 0.38
C ARG A 54 -4.64 -18.38 1.37
N LEU A 55 -3.43 -18.86 1.07
CA LEU A 55 -2.77 -19.86 1.94
C LEU A 55 -2.40 -19.30 3.31
N LEU A 56 -2.02 -18.02 3.40
CA LEU A 56 -1.75 -17.38 4.69
C LEU A 56 -3.05 -17.09 5.44
N ASP A 57 -4.06 -16.61 4.72
CA ASP A 57 -5.38 -16.26 5.24
C ASP A 57 -6.07 -17.46 5.90
N ASP A 58 -6.00 -18.64 5.26
CA ASP A 58 -6.50 -19.90 5.82
C ASP A 58 -5.80 -20.25 7.15
N ARG A 59 -4.49 -20.02 7.23
CA ARG A 59 -3.69 -20.33 8.43
C ARG A 59 -3.96 -19.38 9.59
N ILE A 60 -4.06 -18.08 9.33
CA ILE A 60 -4.35 -17.09 10.38
C ILE A 60 -5.78 -17.25 10.89
N LYS A 61 -6.74 -17.60 10.01
CA LYS A 61 -8.11 -17.92 10.41
C LYS A 61 -8.17 -19.19 11.26
N ALA A 62 -7.40 -20.21 10.92
CA ALA A 62 -7.26 -21.41 11.75
C ALA A 62 -6.68 -21.11 13.15
N ALA A 63 -5.91 -20.02 13.29
CA ALA A 63 -5.39 -19.52 14.56
C ALA A 63 -6.38 -18.59 15.32
N GLY A 64 -7.61 -18.41 14.81
CA GLY A 64 -8.63 -17.56 15.44
C GLY A 64 -8.56 -16.08 15.09
N VAL A 65 -7.70 -15.69 14.13
CA VAL A 65 -7.60 -14.30 13.66
C VAL A 65 -8.77 -13.97 12.74
N GLN A 66 -9.35 -12.78 12.90
CA GLN A 66 -10.41 -12.27 12.04
C GLN A 66 -9.92 -11.14 11.15
N ASN A 67 -10.33 -11.16 9.87
CA ASN A 67 -10.01 -10.06 8.98
C ASN A 67 -10.91 -8.85 9.28
N ALA A 68 -10.29 -7.67 9.36
CA ALA A 68 -10.94 -6.38 9.42
C ALA A 68 -10.30 -5.46 8.38
N TYR A 69 -10.95 -4.34 8.10
CA TYR A 69 -10.41 -3.30 7.23
C TYR A 69 -10.49 -1.95 7.93
N PHE A 70 -9.37 -1.25 7.93
CA PHE A 70 -9.26 0.09 8.49
C PHE A 70 -8.98 1.09 7.35
N PRO A 71 -9.51 2.33 7.42
CA PRO A 71 -9.35 3.31 6.36
C PRO A 71 -7.88 3.59 6.01
N LEU A 72 -7.62 3.82 4.71
CA LEU A 72 -6.30 4.22 4.21
C LEU A 72 -5.89 5.61 4.70
N PHE A 73 -6.84 6.53 4.80
CA PHE A 73 -6.60 7.91 5.20
C PHE A 73 -6.77 8.09 6.70
N ILE A 74 -5.82 8.79 7.32
CA ILE A 74 -5.87 9.23 8.72
C ILE A 74 -5.76 10.74 8.85
N PRO A 75 -6.42 11.33 9.85
CA PRO A 75 -6.14 12.71 10.24
C PRO A 75 -4.66 12.89 10.56
N LEU A 76 -4.07 14.02 10.16
CA LEU A 76 -2.66 14.33 10.46
C LEU A 76 -2.39 14.37 11.98
N SER A 77 -3.38 14.77 12.79
CA SER A 77 -3.29 14.73 14.25
C SER A 77 -3.04 13.32 14.79
N ASN A 78 -3.68 12.29 14.20
CA ASN A 78 -3.47 10.89 14.58
C ASN A 78 -2.02 10.45 14.30
N PHE A 79 -1.45 10.88 13.17
CA PHE A 79 -0.05 10.57 12.84
C PHE A 79 0.95 11.26 13.78
N THR A 80 0.66 12.49 14.18
CA THR A 80 1.53 13.25 15.12
C THR A 80 1.65 12.53 16.47
N ARG A 81 0.58 11.89 16.94
CA ARG A 81 0.59 11.07 18.17
C ARG A 81 1.54 9.86 18.07
N GLU A 82 1.75 9.28 16.88
CA GLU A 82 2.73 8.18 16.67
C GLU A 82 4.17 8.68 16.63
N ALA A 83 4.39 9.82 15.97
CA ALA A 83 5.73 10.38 15.77
C ALA A 83 6.43 10.73 17.10
N GLU A 84 5.67 11.00 18.17
CA GLU A 84 6.21 11.21 19.52
C GLU A 84 6.87 9.95 20.11
N HIS A 85 6.51 8.76 19.63
CA HIS A 85 6.93 7.47 20.21
C HIS A 85 8.04 6.75 19.41
N VAL A 86 8.42 7.25 18.22
CA VAL A 86 9.38 6.57 17.35
C VAL A 86 10.44 7.53 16.79
N GLU A 87 11.64 7.50 17.36
CA GLU A 87 12.82 8.17 16.78
C GLU A 87 13.13 7.59 15.39
N GLY A 88 13.07 8.44 14.36
CA GLY A 88 13.39 8.06 12.97
C GLY A 88 12.19 7.74 12.07
N PHE A 89 10.96 8.09 12.49
CA PHE A 89 9.76 7.86 11.68
C PHE A 89 9.85 8.51 10.28
N ALA A 90 9.38 7.79 9.26
CA ALA A 90 9.42 8.23 7.87
C ALA A 90 8.56 9.50 7.68
N LYS A 91 9.22 10.62 7.36
CA LYS A 91 8.58 11.93 7.12
C LYS A 91 8.04 12.08 5.70
N GLU A 92 8.26 11.09 4.84
CA GLU A 92 7.85 11.08 3.43
C GLU A 92 6.48 10.41 3.30
N MET A 93 5.41 11.20 3.45
CA MET A 93 4.04 10.71 3.36
C MET A 93 3.23 11.49 2.33
N ALA A 94 2.34 10.78 1.63
CA ALA A 94 1.36 11.43 0.76
C ALA A 94 0.27 12.09 1.62
N VAL A 95 0.04 13.39 1.38
CA VAL A 95 -0.92 14.21 2.15
C VAL A 95 -2.01 14.73 1.21
N VAL A 96 -3.26 14.47 1.58
CA VAL A 96 -4.45 14.98 0.93
C VAL A 96 -4.88 16.27 1.64
N THR A 97 -4.93 17.37 0.89
CA THR A 97 -5.22 18.71 1.42
C THR A 97 -6.52 19.32 0.89
N HIS A 98 -7.07 18.77 -0.19
CA HIS A 98 -8.29 19.26 -0.85
C HIS A 98 -9.18 18.09 -1.26
N HIS A 99 -10.50 18.29 -1.24
CA HIS A 99 -11.48 17.25 -1.59
C HIS A 99 -12.13 17.44 -2.97
N ARG A 100 -11.78 18.51 -3.70
CA ARG A 100 -12.35 18.83 -5.01
C ARG A 100 -11.28 19.40 -5.95
N LEU A 101 -11.42 19.07 -7.23
CA LEU A 101 -10.68 19.68 -8.34
C LEU A 101 -11.62 20.59 -9.14
N ILE A 102 -11.09 21.70 -9.66
CA ILE A 102 -11.77 22.60 -10.60
C ILE A 102 -10.93 22.76 -11.88
N ALA A 103 -11.57 23.19 -12.96
CA ALA A 103 -10.88 23.50 -14.21
C ALA A 103 -9.90 24.67 -14.00
N ASP A 104 -8.71 24.55 -14.58
CA ASP A 104 -7.67 25.59 -14.52
C ASP A 104 -7.83 26.69 -15.60
N GLY A 105 -8.87 26.58 -16.43
CA GLY A 105 -9.14 27.47 -17.57
C GLY A 105 -8.24 27.24 -18.79
N LYS A 106 -7.33 26.27 -18.75
CA LYS A 106 -6.38 25.89 -19.81
C LYS A 106 -6.54 24.44 -20.28
N GLY A 107 -7.62 23.78 -19.85
CA GLY A 107 -7.91 22.37 -20.16
C GLY A 107 -7.36 21.37 -19.15
N GLY A 108 -6.77 21.84 -18.04
CA GLY A 108 -6.31 21.04 -16.92
C GLY A 108 -7.22 21.15 -15.70
N LEU A 109 -6.82 20.46 -14.62
CA LEU A 109 -7.48 20.47 -13.32
C LEU A 109 -6.50 20.91 -12.25
N VAL A 110 -6.97 21.72 -11.31
CA VAL A 110 -6.22 22.12 -10.10
C VAL A 110 -7.06 21.88 -8.84
N PRO A 111 -6.43 21.65 -7.68
CA PRO A 111 -7.15 21.66 -6.42
C PRO A 111 -7.92 22.96 -6.24
N ASP A 112 -9.20 22.85 -5.90
CA ASP A 112 -10.03 24.01 -5.63
C ASP A 112 -9.61 24.68 -4.32
N PRO A 113 -9.17 25.95 -4.34
CA PRO A 113 -8.75 26.66 -3.13
C PRO A 113 -9.83 26.71 -2.04
N GLU A 114 -11.11 26.72 -2.42
CA GLU A 114 -12.24 26.75 -1.48
C GLU A 114 -12.57 25.36 -0.91
N ALA A 115 -12.03 24.29 -1.50
CA ALA A 115 -12.23 22.91 -1.08
C ALA A 115 -11.11 22.37 -0.20
N ARG A 116 -10.32 23.27 0.42
CA ARG A 116 -9.27 22.90 1.37
C ARG A 116 -9.90 22.23 2.59
N LEU A 117 -9.34 21.09 3.00
CA LEU A 117 -9.77 20.39 4.20
C LEU A 117 -9.39 21.22 5.45
N GLU A 118 -10.27 21.21 6.45
CA GLU A 118 -9.98 21.80 7.77
C GLU A 118 -8.75 21.14 8.42
N GLU A 119 -8.68 19.81 8.30
CA GLU A 119 -7.52 19.02 8.69
C GLU A 119 -7.01 18.19 7.49
N PRO A 120 -5.70 18.23 7.17
CA PRO A 120 -5.12 17.36 6.16
C PRO A 120 -5.24 15.88 6.53
N LEU A 121 -5.46 15.04 5.52
CA LEU A 121 -5.43 13.59 5.67
C LEU A 121 -4.12 13.03 5.13
N VAL A 122 -3.59 12.00 5.76
CA VAL A 122 -2.35 11.32 5.37
C VAL A 122 -2.68 9.91 4.90
N VAL A 123 -2.04 9.46 3.82
CA VAL A 123 -2.04 8.03 3.45
C VAL A 123 -1.23 7.31 4.52
N ARG A 124 -1.87 6.43 5.29
CA ARG A 124 -1.23 5.80 6.45
C ARG A 124 0.03 5.00 6.03
N PRO A 125 1.17 5.15 6.70
CA PRO A 125 2.31 4.25 6.53
C PRO A 125 2.21 2.99 7.39
N THR A 126 1.56 3.12 8.56
CA THR A 126 1.33 2.05 9.52
C THR A 126 -0.12 2.16 10.03
N SER A 127 -0.64 1.15 10.72
CA SER A 127 -2.07 1.10 11.10
C SER A 127 -2.31 1.15 12.60
N GLU A 128 -1.25 1.21 13.39
CA GLU A 128 -1.21 1.05 14.83
C GLU A 128 -2.16 2.02 15.53
N THR A 129 -2.17 3.32 15.19
CA THR A 129 -3.06 4.28 15.86
C THR A 129 -4.53 4.06 15.53
N ILE A 130 -4.90 3.85 14.26
CA ILE A 130 -6.32 3.61 13.94
C ILE A 130 -6.81 2.33 14.58
N ILE A 131 -6.00 1.28 14.47
CA ILE A 131 -6.32 -0.04 15.00
C ILE A 131 -6.41 0.04 16.53
N GLY A 132 -5.42 0.64 17.19
CA GLY A 132 -5.40 0.83 18.63
C GLY A 132 -6.57 1.65 19.16
N ASP A 133 -6.87 2.78 18.52
CA ASP A 133 -8.03 3.61 18.87
C ASP A 133 -9.33 2.79 18.72
N ALA A 134 -9.48 1.99 17.65
CA ALA A 134 -10.64 1.13 17.46
C ALA A 134 -10.71 -0.01 18.50
N MET A 135 -9.60 -0.70 18.75
CA MET A 135 -9.49 -1.76 19.75
C MET A 135 -9.88 -1.23 21.14
N SER A 136 -9.47 0.00 21.50
CA SER A 136 -9.83 0.63 22.78
C SER A 136 -11.34 0.82 22.96
N ARG A 137 -12.09 1.02 21.86
CA ARG A 137 -13.55 1.13 21.88
C ARG A 137 -14.23 -0.24 21.89
N TRP A 138 -13.61 -1.25 21.31
CA TRP A 138 -14.17 -2.60 21.22
C TRP A 138 -13.91 -3.44 22.48
N VAL A 139 -12.77 -3.25 23.13
CA VAL A 139 -12.42 -3.97 24.36
C VAL A 139 -12.89 -3.17 25.57
N GLN A 140 -13.98 -3.61 26.20
CA GLN A 140 -14.57 -2.98 27.38
C GLN A 140 -14.49 -3.89 28.62
N SER A 141 -14.21 -5.19 28.43
CA SER A 141 -14.08 -6.19 29.48
C SER A 141 -13.02 -7.22 29.13
N TRP A 142 -12.55 -7.96 30.14
CA TRP A 142 -11.67 -9.11 29.93
C TRP A 142 -12.29 -10.18 29.02
N ARG A 143 -13.62 -10.22 28.90
CA ARG A 143 -14.35 -11.13 28.02
C ARG A 143 -14.18 -10.84 26.53
N ASP A 144 -13.79 -9.61 26.18
CA ASP A 144 -13.58 -9.20 24.79
C ASP A 144 -12.19 -9.63 24.28
N LEU A 145 -11.39 -10.26 25.14
CA LEU A 145 -10.04 -10.74 24.84
C LEU A 145 -9.99 -12.28 24.73
N PRO A 146 -9.11 -12.82 23.88
CA PRO A 146 -8.17 -12.11 23.00
C PRO A 146 -8.85 -11.54 21.74
N LEU A 147 -8.45 -10.32 21.35
CA LEU A 147 -8.85 -9.71 20.09
C LEU A 147 -7.72 -9.92 19.06
N LEU A 148 -7.98 -10.75 18.05
CA LEU A 148 -7.01 -11.13 17.02
C LEU A 148 -7.48 -10.65 15.66
N LEU A 149 -6.78 -9.66 15.09
CA LEU A 149 -7.17 -9.01 13.83
C LEU A 149 -6.07 -9.08 12.77
N ASN A 150 -6.49 -9.14 11.51
CA ASN A 150 -5.65 -9.01 10.32
C ASN A 150 -6.29 -8.05 9.31
N GLN A 151 -5.50 -7.38 8.48
CA GLN A 151 -5.98 -6.66 7.32
C GLN A 151 -5.10 -6.96 6.10
N TRP A 152 -5.73 -7.14 4.94
CA TRP A 152 -5.03 -7.13 3.66
C TRP A 152 -5.27 -5.76 3.02
N ALA A 153 -4.19 -5.00 2.80
CA ALA A 153 -4.24 -3.62 2.32
C ALA A 153 -3.20 -3.38 1.20
N ASN A 154 -3.29 -2.22 0.56
CA ASN A 154 -2.41 -1.76 -0.52
C ASN A 154 -1.16 -1.03 -0.01
#